data_AF-A0A9E4DGW1-F1
#
_entry.id   AF-A0A9E4DGW1-F1
#
_cell.length_a   1.000
_cell.length_b   1.000
_cell.length_c   1.000
_cell.angle_alpha   90.00
_cell.angle_beta   90.00
_cell.angle_gamma   90.00
#
_symmetry.space_group_name_H-M   'P 1'
#
loop_
_entity.id
_entity.type
_entity.pdbx_description
1 polymer ?
#
loop_
_entity_poly.entity_id
_entity_poly.type
_entity_poly.pdbx_seq_one_letter_code
_entity_poly.pdbx_strand_id
1 'polypeptide(L)'
;SPTLGAWGLGWEVWCDGMEVSQFTYFQQVGGFDCKPVAGELTYGLERLAMYVQGVENVYDLDWNGRGVRYGDVYGQAEREFSAYNFEVADTDALLRHFQDAESEAARCLERNLALPAYDQCLKASHLFNMLDARGVVSVTERAAYIARVRALAKGAAEGWLKARGHLPAGEG
;
A
#
# COMPACT_ATOMS: atom_id res chain seq x y z
N SER A 1 1.68 -4.09 8.08
CA SER A 1 1.13 -2.89 7.42
C SER A 1 0.15 -2.17 8.35
N PRO A 2 0.54 -1.03 8.96
CA PRO A 2 -0.28 -0.30 9.92
C PRO A 2 -1.62 0.19 9.36
N THR A 3 -1.69 0.60 8.09
CA THR A 3 -2.93 1.08 7.45
C THR A 3 -3.91 -0.03 7.10
N LEU A 4 -3.44 -1.27 6.94
CA LEU A 4 -4.29 -2.42 6.62
C LEU A 4 -4.76 -3.21 7.84
N GLY A 5 -4.33 -2.82 9.05
CA GLY A 5 -4.56 -3.64 10.26
C GLY A 5 -3.96 -5.05 10.11
N ALA A 6 -2.88 -5.16 9.34
CA ALA A 6 -2.23 -6.42 9.02
C ALA A 6 -0.87 -6.50 9.71
N TRP A 7 -0.59 -7.64 10.36
CA TRP A 7 0.71 -7.92 10.96
C TRP A 7 1.03 -9.40 10.88
N GLY A 8 2.32 -9.69 10.88
CA GLY A 8 2.87 -11.04 10.78
C GLY A 8 4.28 -11.10 11.33
N LEU A 9 4.78 -12.33 11.47
CA LEU A 9 6.18 -12.60 11.76
C LEU A 9 6.90 -12.85 10.43
N GLY A 10 8.17 -12.48 10.33
CA GLY A 10 8.85 -12.56 9.05
C GLY A 10 10.35 -12.46 9.14
N TRP A 11 10.97 -12.54 7.97
CA TRP A 11 12.41 -12.39 7.76
C TRP A 11 12.67 -11.52 6.55
N GLU A 12 13.72 -10.73 6.65
CA GLU A 12 14.36 -10.08 5.52
C GLU A 12 15.39 -11.05 4.92
N VAL A 13 15.38 -11.18 3.60
CA VAL A 13 16.35 -11.98 2.86
C VAL A 13 17.38 -11.02 2.29
N TRP A 14 18.61 -11.18 2.77
CA TRP A 14 19.76 -10.39 2.37
C TRP A 14 20.66 -11.19 1.43
N CYS A 15 21.06 -10.59 0.31
CA CYS A 15 21.99 -11.14 -0.66
C CYS A 15 23.13 -10.13 -0.85
N ASP A 16 24.35 -10.53 -0.47
CA ASP A 16 25.58 -9.73 -0.58
C ASP A 16 25.46 -8.27 -0.09
N GLY A 17 24.78 -8.09 1.06
CA GLY A 17 24.62 -6.79 1.71
C GLY A 17 23.43 -5.96 1.21
N MET A 18 22.60 -6.49 0.31
CA MET A 18 21.36 -5.86 -0.15
C MET A 18 20.14 -6.71 0.24
N GLU A 19 19.12 -6.10 0.83
CA GLU A 19 17.83 -6.76 1.06
C GLU A 19 17.12 -6.96 -0.28
N VAL A 20 16.85 -8.22 -0.66
CA VAL A 20 16.29 -8.59 -1.97
C VAL A 20 14.88 -9.17 -1.88
N SER A 21 14.45 -9.64 -0.71
CA SER A 21 13.10 -10.17 -0.51
C SER A 21 12.65 -10.10 0.93
N GLN A 22 11.34 -10.13 1.15
CA GLN A 22 10.73 -10.22 2.48
C GLN A 22 9.79 -11.43 2.53
N PHE A 23 9.93 -12.24 3.57
CA PHE A 23 8.99 -13.30 3.93
C PHE A 23 8.13 -12.84 5.10
N THR A 24 6.81 -12.93 4.96
CA THR A 24 5.87 -12.60 6.04
C THR A 24 4.82 -13.70 6.22
N TYR A 25 4.64 -14.18 7.44
CA TYR A 25 3.57 -15.08 7.85
C TYR A 25 2.50 -14.26 8.58
N PHE A 26 1.43 -13.90 7.87
CA PHE A 26 0.36 -13.06 8.41
C PHE A 26 -0.39 -13.77 9.53
N GLN A 27 -0.37 -13.16 10.71
CA GLN A 27 -1.16 -13.58 11.86
C GLN A 27 -2.54 -12.92 11.81
N GLN A 28 -2.60 -11.64 11.42
CA GLN A 28 -3.85 -10.92 11.22
C GLN A 28 -3.82 -10.09 9.93
N VAL A 29 -4.99 -9.97 9.30
CA VAL A 29 -5.26 -9.08 8.17
C VAL A 29 -6.61 -8.40 8.39
N GLY A 30 -6.69 -7.08 8.21
CA GLY A 30 -7.92 -6.33 8.47
C GLY A 30 -8.39 -6.40 9.94
N GLY A 31 -7.49 -6.74 10.88
CA GLY A 31 -7.83 -6.99 12.28
C GLY A 31 -8.48 -8.35 12.58
N PHE A 32 -8.49 -9.28 11.62
CA PHE A 32 -9.00 -10.65 11.78
C PHE A 32 -7.87 -11.67 11.72
N ASP A 33 -7.95 -12.71 12.54
CA ASP A 33 -6.98 -13.80 12.57
C ASP A 33 -6.97 -14.60 11.25
N CYS A 34 -5.78 -14.84 10.71
CA CYS A 34 -5.59 -15.67 9.53
C CYS A 34 -5.69 -17.16 9.90
N LYS A 35 -6.64 -17.88 9.30
CA LYS A 35 -6.84 -19.33 9.48
C LYS A 35 -7.09 -20.00 8.12
N PRO A 36 -6.09 -20.67 7.51
CA PRO A 36 -4.72 -20.84 7.99
C PRO A 36 -3.89 -19.54 7.94
N VAL A 37 -2.73 -19.55 8.60
CA VAL A 37 -1.72 -18.47 8.46
C VAL A 37 -1.31 -18.37 6.99
N ALA A 38 -1.41 -17.17 6.42
CA ALA A 38 -1.03 -16.92 5.03
C ALA A 38 0.46 -16.55 4.95
N GLY A 39 1.20 -17.19 4.05
CA GLY A 39 2.57 -16.83 3.72
C GLY A 39 2.61 -15.85 2.56
N GLU A 40 3.37 -14.77 2.72
CA GLU A 40 3.69 -13.79 1.69
C GLU A 40 5.19 -13.81 1.43
N LEU A 41 5.55 -13.82 0.16
CA LEU A 41 6.92 -13.68 -0.32
C LEU A 41 6.97 -12.53 -1.32
N THR A 42 7.67 -11.47 -0.95
CA THR A 42 7.77 -10.24 -1.73
C THR A 42 9.20 -10.10 -2.27
N TYR A 43 9.33 -10.01 -3.59
CA TYR A 43 10.62 -9.85 -4.26
C TYR A 43 10.86 -8.39 -4.63
N GLY A 44 12.03 -7.84 -4.27
CA GLY A 44 12.52 -6.58 -4.82
C GLY A 44 13.11 -6.81 -6.20
N LEU A 45 12.29 -6.76 -7.25
CA LEU A 45 12.66 -7.15 -8.60
C LEU A 45 13.86 -6.36 -9.13
N GLU A 46 13.90 -5.04 -8.91
CA GLU A 46 14.98 -4.17 -9.35
C GLU A 46 16.30 -4.55 -8.67
N ARG A 47 16.28 -4.76 -7.35
CA ARG A 47 17.47 -5.18 -6.57
C ARG A 47 17.99 -6.54 -7.00
N LEU A 48 17.08 -7.50 -7.21
CA LEU A 48 17.43 -8.83 -7.72
C LEU A 48 18.01 -8.76 -9.13
N ALA A 49 17.40 -7.97 -10.02
CA ALA A 49 17.89 -7.78 -11.38
C ALA A 49 19.27 -7.12 -11.37
N MET A 50 19.50 -6.14 -10.49
CA MET A 50 20.80 -5.46 -10.34
C MET A 50 21.88 -6.46 -9.97
N TYR A 51 21.58 -7.34 -9.01
CA TYR A 51 22.46 -8.42 -8.62
C TYR A 51 22.76 -9.39 -9.77
N VAL A 52 21.72 -9.89 -10.44
CA VAL A 52 21.86 -10.86 -11.55
C VAL A 52 22.62 -10.26 -12.74
N GLN A 53 22.41 -8.99 -13.04
CA GLN A 53 23.07 -8.29 -14.15
C GLN A 53 24.43 -7.68 -13.76
N GLY A 54 24.80 -7.70 -12.47
CA GLY A 54 26.06 -7.14 -11.98
C GLY A 54 26.16 -5.61 -12.12
N VAL A 55 25.06 -4.89 -11.94
CA VAL A 55 25.00 -3.41 -12.02
C VAL A 55 24.68 -2.80 -10.66
N GLU A 56 25.33 -1.69 -10.32
CA GLU A 56 25.15 -1.00 -9.02
C GLU A 56 24.10 0.11 -9.06
N ASN A 57 23.67 0.53 -10.25
CA ASN A 57 22.67 1.57 -10.45
C ASN A 57 21.43 0.98 -11.14
N VAL A 58 20.27 1.14 -10.52
CA VAL A 58 18.99 0.65 -11.07
C VAL A 58 18.71 1.18 -12.47
N TYR A 59 19.13 2.42 -12.77
CA TYR A 59 18.88 3.03 -14.08
C TYR A 59 19.70 2.41 -15.22
N ASP A 60 20.76 1.67 -14.89
CA ASP A 60 21.62 0.99 -15.85
C ASP A 60 21.18 -0.45 -16.15
N LEU A 61 20.15 -0.96 -15.45
CA LEU A 61 19.54 -2.26 -15.73
C LEU A 61 19.12 -2.39 -17.19
N ASP A 62 19.50 -3.48 -17.84
CA ASP A 62 18.96 -3.86 -19.14
C ASP A 62 17.52 -4.37 -18.95
N TRP A 63 16.56 -3.55 -19.37
CA TRP A 63 15.14 -3.77 -19.17
C TRP A 63 14.59 -4.90 -20.05
N ASN A 64 15.12 -5.03 -21.28
CA ASN A 64 14.55 -5.94 -22.28
C ASN A 64 15.55 -6.89 -22.95
N GLY A 65 16.82 -6.88 -22.53
CA GLY A 65 17.86 -7.73 -23.13
C GLY A 65 18.34 -7.24 -24.50
N ARG A 66 17.95 -6.02 -24.92
CA ARG A 66 18.17 -5.47 -26.26
C ARG A 66 18.71 -4.03 -26.21
N GLY A 67 19.25 -3.62 -25.07
CA GLY A 67 19.90 -2.32 -24.90
C GLY A 67 18.96 -1.18 -24.49
N VAL A 68 17.69 -1.44 -24.21
CA VAL A 68 16.82 -0.47 -23.52
C VAL A 68 17.11 -0.56 -22.03
N ARG A 69 17.48 0.55 -21.41
CA ARG A 69 17.77 0.59 -19.97
C ARG A 69 16.51 0.92 -19.17
N TYR A 70 16.49 0.54 -17.90
CA TYR A 70 15.43 0.94 -16.95
C TYR A 70 15.29 2.46 -16.88
N GLY A 71 16.42 3.19 -16.93
CA GLY A 71 16.43 4.66 -16.96
C GLY A 71 15.78 5.26 -18.21
N ASP A 72 15.81 4.57 -19.35
CA ASP A 72 15.12 5.01 -20.57
C ASP A 72 13.60 4.91 -20.44
N VAL A 73 13.11 3.98 -19.61
CA VAL A 73 11.68 3.74 -19.41
C VAL A 73 11.12 4.57 -18.24
N TYR A 74 11.81 4.58 -17.10
CA TYR A 74 11.30 5.16 -15.86
C TYR A 74 12.00 6.44 -15.41
N GLY A 75 13.15 6.79 -15.99
CA GLY A 75 13.94 7.93 -15.52
C GLY A 75 13.22 9.28 -15.63
N GLN A 76 12.38 9.45 -16.66
CA GLN A 76 11.51 10.63 -16.77
C GLN A 76 10.41 10.60 -15.70
N ALA A 77 9.70 9.47 -15.58
CA ALA A 77 8.61 9.30 -14.62
C ALA A 77 9.08 9.58 -13.18
N GLU A 78 10.24 9.06 -12.78
CA GLU A 78 10.76 9.24 -11.43
C GLU A 78 11.03 10.72 -11.10
N ARG A 79 11.59 11.48 -12.07
CA ARG A 79 11.81 12.92 -11.92
C ARG A 79 10.50 13.69 -11.79
N GLU A 80 9.53 13.40 -12.65
CA GLU A 80 8.25 14.09 -12.68
C GLU A 80 7.39 13.76 -11.46
N PHE A 81 7.30 12.49 -11.07
CA PHE A 81 6.57 12.08 -9.87
C PHE A 81 7.23 12.60 -8.59
N SER A 82 8.56 12.66 -8.52
CA SER A 82 9.25 13.28 -7.38
C SER A 82 8.90 14.76 -7.26
N ALA A 83 9.03 15.54 -8.34
CA ALA A 83 8.65 16.95 -8.35
C ALA A 83 7.17 17.13 -7.98
N TYR A 84 6.28 16.30 -8.52
CA TYR A 84 4.86 16.35 -8.18
C TYR A 84 4.60 16.06 -6.70
N ASN A 85 5.10 14.93 -6.19
CA ASN A 85 4.84 14.45 -4.84
C ASN A 85 5.44 15.36 -3.77
N PHE A 86 6.60 15.96 -4.02
CA PHE A 86 7.31 16.76 -3.02
C PHE A 86 7.07 18.26 -3.15
N GLU A 87 6.71 18.78 -4.32
CA GLU A 87 6.70 20.23 -4.56
C GLU A 87 5.38 20.76 -5.12
N VAL A 88 4.77 20.07 -6.10
CA VAL A 88 3.68 20.64 -6.91
C VAL A 88 2.29 20.23 -6.44
N ALA A 89 2.10 19.03 -5.87
CA ALA A 89 0.76 18.53 -5.58
C ALA A 89 -0.04 19.47 -4.66
N ASP A 90 -1.28 19.77 -5.07
CA ASP A 90 -2.22 20.62 -4.34
C ASP A 90 -2.74 19.88 -3.09
N THR A 91 -2.25 20.32 -1.94
CA THR A 91 -2.54 19.70 -0.65
C THR A 91 -3.99 19.88 -0.21
N ASP A 92 -4.64 20.99 -0.59
CA ASP A 92 -6.05 21.22 -0.27
C ASP A 92 -6.95 20.29 -1.09
N ALA A 93 -6.63 20.10 -2.37
CA ALA A 93 -7.32 19.12 -3.21
C ALA A 93 -7.11 17.69 -2.72
N LEU A 94 -5.87 17.32 -2.38
CA LEU A 94 -5.56 16.00 -1.82
C LEU A 94 -6.35 15.72 -0.53
N LEU A 95 -6.44 16.71 0.37
CA LEU A 95 -7.21 16.59 1.61
C LEU A 95 -8.71 16.39 1.34
N ARG A 96 -9.30 17.17 0.42
CA ARG A 96 -10.69 16.99 0.02
C ARG A 96 -10.93 15.60 -0.56
N HIS A 97 -10.09 15.15 -1.50
CA HIS A 97 -10.22 13.83 -2.09
C HIS A 97 -10.07 12.71 -1.06
N PHE A 98 -9.22 12.89 -0.04
CA PHE A 98 -9.12 11.92 1.06
C PHE A 98 -10.46 11.80 1.79
N GLN A 99 -11.08 12.93 2.11
CA GLN A 99 -12.39 12.98 2.79
C GLN A 99 -13.51 12.41 1.91
N ASP A 100 -13.48 12.67 0.60
CA ASP A 100 -14.43 12.12 -0.36
C ASP A 100 -14.32 10.58 -0.43
N ALA A 101 -13.08 10.06 -0.53
CA ALA A 101 -12.83 8.62 -0.55
C ALA A 101 -13.28 7.95 0.75
N GLU A 102 -12.99 8.55 1.90
CA GLU A 102 -13.45 8.05 3.20
C GLU A 102 -14.99 8.01 3.28
N SER A 103 -15.65 9.08 2.86
CA SER A 103 -17.12 9.19 2.89
C SER A 103 -17.79 8.18 1.94
N GLU A 104 -17.23 8.01 0.74
CA GLU A 104 -17.75 7.03 -0.22
C GLU A 104 -17.52 5.59 0.26
N ALA A 105 -16.37 5.31 0.88
CA ALA A 105 -16.11 4.02 1.50
C ALA A 105 -17.18 3.69 2.56
N ALA A 106 -17.50 4.65 3.44
CA ALA A 106 -18.54 4.48 4.46
C ALA A 106 -19.92 4.18 3.83
N ARG A 107 -20.31 4.93 2.80
CA ARG A 107 -21.57 4.69 2.07
C ARG A 107 -21.63 3.32 1.40
N CYS A 108 -20.51 2.81 0.89
CA CYS A 108 -20.41 1.46 0.36
C CYS A 108 -20.58 0.41 1.48
N LEU A 109 -19.95 0.62 2.64
CA LEU A 109 -20.05 -0.29 3.78
C LEU A 109 -21.47 -0.38 4.35
N GLU A 110 -22.19 0.74 4.46
CA GLU A 110 -23.61 0.77 4.85
C GLU A 110 -24.50 -0.09 3.95
N ARG A 111 -24.10 -0.28 2.69
CA ARG A 111 -24.82 -1.07 1.68
C ARG A 111 -24.26 -2.48 1.52
N ASN A 112 -23.36 -2.91 2.42
CA ASN A 112 -22.66 -4.19 2.36
C ASN A 112 -21.86 -4.40 1.06
N LEU A 113 -21.34 -3.32 0.47
CA LEU A 113 -20.52 -3.36 -0.74
C LEU A 113 -19.02 -3.32 -0.39
N ALA A 114 -18.50 -4.45 0.11
CA ALA A 114 -17.14 -4.55 0.64
C ALA A 114 -16.03 -4.25 -0.39
N LEU A 115 -16.17 -4.74 -1.63
CA LEU A 115 -15.15 -4.52 -2.67
C LEU A 115 -15.08 -3.05 -3.12
N PRO A 116 -16.20 -2.36 -3.44
CA PRO A 116 -16.15 -0.91 -3.68
C PRO A 116 -15.62 -0.10 -2.48
N ALA A 117 -15.96 -0.49 -1.26
CA ALA A 117 -15.39 0.16 -0.07
C ALA A 117 -13.87 -0.01 0.00
N TYR A 118 -13.35 -1.18 -0.38
CA TYR A 118 -11.92 -1.45 -0.41
C TYR A 118 -11.20 -0.61 -1.47
N ASP A 119 -11.77 -0.42 -2.66
CA ASP A 119 -11.21 0.48 -3.68
C ASP A 119 -11.06 1.91 -3.15
N GLN A 120 -12.05 2.41 -2.41
CA GLN A 120 -11.97 3.72 -1.77
C GLN A 120 -10.94 3.77 -0.64
N CYS A 121 -10.78 2.68 0.12
CA CYS A 121 -9.70 2.54 1.09
C CYS A 121 -8.30 2.65 0.44
N LEU A 122 -8.11 2.02 -0.73
CA LEU A 122 -6.84 2.11 -1.47
C LEU A 122 -6.56 3.55 -1.91
N LYS A 123 -7.58 4.25 -2.43
CA LYS A 123 -7.46 5.68 -2.79
C LYS A 123 -7.11 6.54 -1.57
N ALA A 124 -7.83 6.37 -0.46
CA ALA A 124 -7.55 7.10 0.77
C ALA A 124 -6.12 6.85 1.27
N SER A 125 -5.62 5.61 1.21
CA SER A 125 -4.24 5.28 1.58
C SER A 125 -3.22 5.98 0.68
N HIS A 126 -3.46 6.02 -0.64
CA HIS A 126 -2.56 6.70 -1.57
C HIS A 126 -2.58 8.22 -1.39
N LEU A 127 -3.76 8.83 -1.24
CA LEU A 127 -3.91 10.27 -0.98
C LEU A 127 -3.25 10.69 0.34
N PHE A 128 -3.32 9.83 1.36
CA PHE A 128 -2.56 10.03 2.59
C PHE A 128 -1.05 10.02 2.34
N ASN A 129 -0.52 9.07 1.58
CA ASN A 129 0.92 9.04 1.26
C ASN A 129 1.36 10.30 0.51
N MET A 130 0.51 10.81 -0.39
CA MET A 130 0.74 12.08 -1.10
C MET A 130 0.82 13.28 -0.14
N LEU A 131 -0.11 13.36 0.82
CA LEU A 131 -0.10 14.40 1.85
C LEU A 131 1.13 14.28 2.78
N ASP A 132 1.51 13.06 3.16
CA ASP A 132 2.71 12.78 3.97
C ASP A 132 3.98 13.21 3.22
N ALA A 133 4.09 12.88 1.93
CA ALA A 133 5.20 13.29 1.07
C ALA A 133 5.32 14.81 0.90
N ARG A 134 4.19 15.53 0.81
CA ARG A 134 4.18 17.01 0.79
C ARG A 134 4.58 17.64 2.13
N GLY A 135 4.73 16.86 3.19
CA GLY A 135 5.16 17.33 4.51
C GLY A 135 4.10 18.16 5.23
N VAL A 136 2.83 18.09 4.81
CA VAL A 136 1.72 18.84 5.43
C VAL A 136 1.05 18.10 6.58
N VAL A 137 1.39 16.83 6.80
CA VAL A 137 0.87 16.01 7.89
C VAL A 137 1.87 16.01 9.05
N SER A 138 1.48 16.56 10.20
CA SER A 138 2.33 16.49 11.41
C SER A 138 2.42 15.06 11.95
N VAL A 139 3.44 14.79 12.78
CA VAL A 139 3.63 13.47 13.42
C VAL A 139 2.39 13.03 14.20
N THR A 140 1.71 13.96 14.88
CA THR A 140 0.47 13.69 15.62
C THR A 140 -0.71 13.39 14.70
N GLU A 141 -0.85 14.12 13.59
CA GLU A 141 -1.92 13.88 12.61
C GLU A 141 -1.72 12.58 11.84
N ARG A 142 -0.46 12.20 11.60
CA ARG A 142 -0.10 10.98 10.86
C ARG A 142 -0.70 9.73 11.51
N ALA A 143 -0.65 9.64 12.83
CA ALA A 143 -1.28 8.53 13.57
C ALA A 143 -2.80 8.52 13.38
N ALA A 144 -3.45 9.68 13.33
CA ALA A 144 -4.89 9.80 13.10
C ALA A 144 -5.29 9.37 11.68
N TYR A 145 -4.56 9.80 10.65
CA TYR A 145 -4.79 9.34 9.27
C TYR A 145 -4.61 7.83 9.12
N ILE A 146 -3.56 7.26 9.71
CA ILE A 146 -3.34 5.79 9.71
C ILE A 146 -4.51 5.06 10.36
N ALA A 147 -5.03 5.58 11.49
CA ALA A 147 -6.19 4.99 12.17
C ALA A 147 -7.46 5.05 11.31
N ARG A 148 -7.69 6.16 10.59
CA ARG A 148 -8.82 6.34 9.67
C ARG A 148 -8.76 5.34 8.51
N VAL A 149 -7.62 5.25 7.81
CA VAL A 149 -7.43 4.26 6.72
C VAL A 149 -7.58 2.83 7.25
N ARG A 150 -7.06 2.54 8.45
CA ARG A 150 -7.23 1.24 9.11
C ARG A 150 -8.70 0.90 9.38
N ALA A 151 -9.50 1.87 9.79
CA ALA A 151 -10.93 1.66 10.01
C ALA A 151 -11.65 1.27 8.71
N LEU A 152 -11.31 1.92 7.57
CA LEU A 152 -11.85 1.57 6.25
C LEU A 152 -11.44 0.15 5.83
N ALA A 153 -10.15 -0.19 5.98
CA ALA A 153 -9.64 -1.53 5.65
C ALA A 153 -10.31 -2.62 6.49
N LYS A 154 -10.47 -2.39 7.79
CA LYS A 154 -11.18 -3.30 8.70
C LYS A 154 -12.65 -3.45 8.31
N GLY A 155 -13.35 -2.34 8.02
CA GLY A 155 -14.75 -2.36 7.60
C GLY A 155 -14.95 -3.16 6.30
N ALA A 156 -14.06 -2.98 5.33
CA ALA A 156 -14.09 -3.74 4.07
C ALA A 156 -13.83 -5.24 4.32
N ALA A 157 -12.84 -5.59 5.14
CA ALA A 157 -12.56 -6.98 5.51
C ALA A 157 -13.75 -7.62 6.24
N GLU A 158 -14.36 -6.91 7.19
CA GLU A 158 -15.54 -7.39 7.92
C GLU A 158 -16.73 -7.63 6.99
N GLY A 159 -17.05 -6.66 6.13
CA GLY A 159 -18.11 -6.78 5.15
C GLY A 159 -17.90 -7.94 4.19
N TRP A 160 -16.66 -8.16 3.75
CA TRP A 160 -16.29 -9.29 2.90
C TRP A 160 -16.49 -10.64 3.60
N LEU A 161 -15.99 -10.76 4.84
CA LEU A 161 -16.12 -11.99 5.62
C LEU A 161 -17.58 -12.31 5.95
N LYS A 162 -18.40 -11.30 6.28
CA LYS A 162 -19.85 -11.45 6.47
C LYS A 162 -20.55 -11.94 5.21
N ALA A 163 -20.27 -11.31 4.06
CA ALA A 163 -20.86 -11.73 2.77
C ALA A 163 -20.49 -13.17 2.36
N ARG A 164 -19.36 -13.68 2.86
CA ARG A 164 -18.90 -15.07 2.64
C ARG A 164 -19.33 -16.05 3.74
N GLY A 165 -20.05 -15.59 4.77
CA GLY A 165 -20.51 -16.42 5.88
C GLY A 165 -19.41 -16.84 6.85
N HIS A 166 -18.26 -16.17 6.84
CA HIS A 166 -17.16 -16.42 7.79
C HIS A 166 -17.33 -15.67 9.11
N LEU A 167 -18.19 -14.66 9.14
CA LEU A 167 -18.63 -13.96 10.34
C LEU A 167 -20.15 -14.02 10.43
N PRO A 168 -20.72 -14.03 11.64
CA PRO A 168 -22.16 -13.91 11.81
C PRO A 168 -22.64 -12.58 11.18
N ALA A 169 -23.82 -12.60 10.57
CA ALA A 169 -24.53 -11.36 10.27
C ALA A 169 -24.76 -10.65 11.61
N GLY A 170 -24.27 -9.41 11.77
CA GLY A 170 -24.48 -8.66 13.00
C GLY A 170 -25.98 -8.55 13.28
N GLU A 171 -26.39 -8.78 14.53
CA GLU A 171 -27.73 -8.40 14.98
C GLU A 171 -27.83 -6.88 14.78
N GLY A 172 -28.76 -6.46 13.91
CA GLY A 172 -29.00 -5.05 13.59
C GLY A 172 -29.59 -4.26 14.75
#